data_AF-A0A1X0QU72-F1
#
_entry.id   AF-A0A1X0QU72-F1
#
_cell.length_a   1.000
_cell.length_b   1.000
_cell.length_c   1.000
_cell.angle_alpha   90.00
_cell.angle_beta   90.00
_cell.angle_gamma   90.00
#
_symmetry.space_group_name_H-M   'P 1'
#
loop_
_entity.id
_entity.type
_entity.pdbx_description
1 polymer ?
#
loop_
_entity_poly.entity_id
_entity_poly.type
_entity_poly.pdbx_seq_one_letter_code
_entity_poly.pdbx_strand_id
1 'polypeptide(L)'
;MKYNLLDNEDIESVRRRRFWYIVPFVVYTIASFQAELLFFIISIIFFSGFKDIITRFVWTMVLCTLGMGSVMGSLTTFFIIDKYEGKEAIIFTTILNFIVFGSCNLLCMKLDHIFDYWGSIQHPWYFNIRYPLILVAGYLHGKLLFSEGGRKELSKIERRLEKYGFL
;
A
#
# COMPACT_ATOMS: atom_id res chain seq x y z
N MET A 1 31.65 19.02 25.13
CA MET A 1 30.25 18.53 25.16
C MET A 1 30.10 17.51 24.03
N LYS A 2 29.69 16.29 24.37
CA LYS A 2 29.82 15.04 23.60
C LYS A 2 29.08 15.03 22.25
N TYR A 3 29.78 15.25 21.14
CA TYR A 3 29.32 14.87 19.80
C TYR A 3 30.51 14.44 18.96
N ASN A 4 31.03 13.24 19.21
CA ASN A 4 31.88 12.51 18.28
C ASN A 4 31.76 11.03 18.61
N LEU A 5 31.66 10.21 17.55
CA LEU A 5 31.58 8.74 17.55
C LEU A 5 30.16 8.16 17.71
N LEU A 6 29.33 8.32 16.68
CA LEU A 6 28.57 7.14 16.25
C LEU A 6 29.59 6.30 15.48
N ASP A 7 29.90 5.11 15.99
CA ASP A 7 30.73 4.16 15.27
C ASP A 7 30.05 3.81 13.93
N ASN A 8 30.79 3.42 12.91
CA ASN A 8 30.19 3.10 11.61
C ASN A 8 29.11 2.01 11.73
N GLU A 9 29.28 1.09 12.69
CA GLU A 9 28.34 0.02 13.01
C GLU A 9 27.00 0.55 13.59
N ASP A 10 27.04 1.64 14.37
CA ASP A 10 25.83 2.30 14.89
C ASP A 10 25.07 3.02 13.78
N ILE A 11 25.77 3.68 12.85
CA ILE A 11 25.16 4.36 11.71
C ILE A 11 24.46 3.34 10.80
N GLU A 12 25.10 2.20 10.54
CA GLU A 12 24.54 1.13 9.71
C GLU A 12 23.32 0.48 10.37
N SER A 13 23.36 0.25 11.70
CA SER A 13 22.22 -0.31 12.44
C SER A 13 20.99 0.63 12.47
N VAL A 14 21.21 1.94 12.56
CA VAL A 14 20.15 2.96 12.53
C VAL A 14 19.55 3.06 11.14
N ARG A 15 20.38 3.01 10.10
CA ARG A 15 19.93 3.02 8.70
C ARG A 15 19.09 1.78 8.37
N ARG A 16 19.54 0.60 8.78
CA ARG A 16 18.81 -0.67 8.62
C ARG A 16 17.44 -0.62 9.28
N ARG A 17 17.36 -0.07 10.51
CA ARG A 17 16.06 0.14 11.19
C ARG A 17 15.13 1.07 10.41
N ARG A 18 15.65 2.19 9.89
CA ARG A 18 14.84 3.14 9.08
C ARG A 18 14.28 2.50 7.82
N PHE A 19 15.03 1.62 7.16
CA PHE A 19 14.56 0.90 5.99
C PHE A 19 13.27 0.13 6.31
N TRP A 20 13.25 -0.65 7.39
CA TRP A 20 12.08 -1.45 7.78
C TRP A 20 10.84 -0.62 8.14
N TYR A 21 10.99 0.63 8.60
CA TYR A 21 9.87 1.54 8.82
C TYR A 21 9.34 2.19 7.54
N ILE A 22 10.17 2.32 6.49
CA ILE A 22 9.76 2.90 5.19
C ILE A 22 9.19 1.83 4.25
N VAL A 23 9.66 0.59 4.36
CA VAL A 23 9.25 -0.53 3.50
C VAL A 23 7.73 -0.70 3.41
N PRO A 24 6.93 -0.70 4.50
CA PRO A 24 5.48 -0.83 4.40
C PRO A 24 4.88 0.26 3.52
N PHE A 25 5.28 1.52 3.72
CA PHE A 25 4.80 2.64 2.91
C PHE A 25 5.06 2.41 1.42
N VAL A 26 6.28 2.02 1.05
CA VAL A 26 6.64 1.75 -0.35
C VAL A 26 5.85 0.57 -0.92
N VAL A 27 5.72 -0.53 -0.16
CA VAL A 27 4.96 -1.72 -0.57
C VAL A 27 3.50 -1.36 -0.84
N TYR A 28 2.84 -0.66 0.09
CA TYR A 28 1.45 -0.27 -0.09
C TYR A 28 1.27 0.75 -1.21
N THR A 29 2.15 1.75 -1.35
CA THR A 29 2.06 2.73 -2.45
C THR A 29 2.18 2.05 -3.81
N ILE A 30 3.14 1.13 -4.00
CA ILE A 30 3.30 0.41 -5.27
C ILE A 30 2.10 -0.50 -5.54
N ALA A 31 1.62 -1.23 -4.53
CA ALA A 31 0.47 -2.10 -4.67
C ALA A 31 -0.81 -1.31 -5.00
N SER A 32 -1.05 -0.19 -4.30
CA SER A 32 -2.16 0.71 -4.56
C SER A 32 -2.08 1.32 -5.96
N PHE A 33 -0.89 1.72 -6.42
CA PHE A 33 -0.69 2.23 -7.77
C PHE A 33 -1.08 1.20 -8.83
N GLN A 34 -0.63 -0.06 -8.66
CA GLN A 34 -0.96 -1.14 -9.59
C GLN A 34 -2.47 -1.42 -9.62
N ALA A 35 -3.11 -1.47 -8.45
CA ALA A 35 -4.55 -1.69 -8.35
C ALA A 35 -5.35 -0.54 -8.99
N GLU A 36 -5.03 0.71 -8.66
CA GLU A 36 -5.68 1.89 -9.22
C GLU A 36 -5.46 2.03 -10.73
N LEU A 37 -4.28 1.69 -11.23
CA LEU A 37 -4.01 1.67 -12.68
C LEU A 37 -4.92 0.65 -13.39
N LEU A 38 -5.07 -0.56 -12.85
CA LEU A 38 -5.96 -1.57 -13.41
C LEU A 38 -7.42 -1.10 -13.38
N PHE A 39 -7.88 -0.54 -12.27
CA PHE A 39 -9.24 -0.03 -12.15
C PHE A 39 -9.51 1.17 -13.06
N PHE A 40 -8.53 2.04 -13.23
CA PHE A 40 -8.60 3.16 -14.16
C PHE A 40 -8.73 2.69 -15.61
N ILE A 41 -7.92 1.72 -16.03
CA ILE A 41 -8.00 1.12 -17.37
C ILE A 41 -9.36 0.46 -17.61
N ILE A 42 -9.82 -0.38 -16.67
CA ILE A 42 -11.13 -1.04 -16.76
C ILE A 42 -12.24 0.00 -16.88
N SER A 43 -12.16 1.06 -16.08
CA SER A 43 -13.15 2.13 -16.06
C SER A 43 -13.22 2.93 -17.37
N ILE A 44 -12.09 3.13 -18.06
CA ILE A 44 -12.07 3.74 -19.39
C ILE A 44 -12.70 2.81 -20.43
N ILE A 45 -12.34 1.53 -20.42
CA ILE A 45 -12.77 0.59 -21.47
C ILE A 45 -14.26 0.25 -21.36
N PHE A 46 -14.77 0.03 -20.15
CA PHE A 46 -16.10 -0.56 -19.94
C PHE A 46 -17.18 0.39 -19.46
N PHE A 47 -16.83 1.55 -18.87
CA PHE A 47 -17.82 2.41 -18.21
C PHE A 47 -17.91 3.80 -18.84
N SER A 48 -16.99 4.70 -18.50
CA SER A 48 -17.14 6.14 -18.75
C SER A 48 -16.31 6.67 -19.91
N GLY A 49 -15.52 5.81 -20.57
CA GLY A 49 -14.65 6.22 -21.67
C GLY A 49 -13.64 7.29 -21.23
N PHE A 50 -13.44 8.28 -22.10
CA PHE A 50 -12.49 9.39 -21.91
C PHE A 50 -13.09 10.60 -21.17
N LYS A 51 -14.31 10.50 -20.65
CA LYS A 51 -14.94 11.60 -19.89
C LYS A 51 -14.13 11.90 -18.62
N ASP A 52 -13.84 13.19 -18.39
CA ASP A 52 -13.14 13.72 -17.22
C ASP A 52 -11.82 13.00 -16.89
N ILE A 53 -11.08 12.58 -17.92
CA ILE A 53 -9.89 11.72 -17.77
C ILE A 53 -8.79 12.34 -16.90
N ILE A 54 -8.60 13.67 -16.97
CA ILE A 54 -7.57 14.37 -16.18
C ILE A 54 -7.92 14.31 -14.69
N THR A 55 -9.16 14.66 -14.34
CA THR A 55 -9.64 14.64 -12.95
C THR A 55 -9.59 13.23 -12.37
N ARG A 56 -10.03 12.23 -13.15
CA ARG A 56 -9.98 10.82 -12.74
C ARG A 56 -8.55 10.34 -12.57
N PHE A 57 -7.65 10.69 -13.49
CA PHE A 57 -6.24 10.34 -13.40
C PHE A 57 -5.58 10.93 -12.14
N VAL A 58 -5.77 12.23 -11.89
CA VAL A 58 -5.23 12.88 -10.68
C VAL A 58 -5.81 12.23 -9.42
N TRP A 59 -7.11 11.93 -9.41
CA TRP A 59 -7.75 11.27 -8.28
C TRP A 59 -7.20 9.86 -8.04
N THR A 60 -7.20 8.97 -9.03
CA THR A 60 -6.82 7.55 -8.85
C THR A 60 -5.30 7.38 -8.72
N MET A 61 -4.52 7.98 -9.62
CA MET A 61 -3.09 7.73 -9.75
C MET A 61 -2.24 8.54 -8.79
N VAL A 62 -2.71 9.72 -8.36
CA VAL A 62 -1.96 10.60 -7.45
C VAL A 62 -2.56 10.55 -6.05
N LEU A 63 -3.80 11.03 -5.89
CA LEU A 63 -4.40 11.21 -4.57
C LEU A 63 -4.70 9.89 -3.87
N CYS A 64 -5.41 8.97 -4.53
CA CYS A 64 -5.77 7.66 -3.99
C CYS A 64 -4.54 6.81 -3.74
N THR A 65 -3.63 6.71 -4.72
CA THR A 65 -2.40 5.92 -4.59
C THR A 65 -1.54 6.38 -3.42
N LEU A 66 -1.23 7.68 -3.36
CA LEU A 66 -0.39 8.21 -2.28
C LEU A 66 -1.12 8.20 -0.94
N GLY A 67 -2.41 8.53 -0.91
CA GLY A 67 -3.22 8.55 0.31
C GLY A 67 -3.34 7.16 0.93
N MET A 68 -3.70 6.15 0.13
CA MET A 68 -3.81 4.76 0.59
C MET A 68 -2.48 4.20 1.06
N GLY A 69 -1.41 4.41 0.29
CA GLY A 69 -0.06 3.99 0.66
C GLY A 69 0.44 4.63 1.94
N SER A 70 0.22 5.95 2.10
CA SER A 70 0.58 6.71 3.31
C SER A 70 -0.16 6.20 4.55
N VAL A 71 -1.48 6.05 4.44
CA VAL A 71 -2.32 5.61 5.58
C VAL A 71 -1.96 4.18 5.98
N MET A 72 -1.93 3.23 5.04
CA MET A 72 -1.60 1.85 5.37
C MET A 72 -0.16 1.68 5.83
N GLY A 73 0.80 2.35 5.18
CA GLY A 73 2.20 2.31 5.59
C GLY A 73 2.40 2.82 7.02
N SER A 74 1.76 3.94 7.37
CA SER A 74 1.84 4.53 8.71
C SER A 74 1.16 3.66 9.76
N LEU A 75 -0.04 3.15 9.47
CA LEU A 75 -0.78 2.29 10.41
C LEU A 75 -0.04 0.97 10.65
N THR A 76 0.46 0.31 9.61
CA THR A 76 1.25 -0.91 9.74
C THR A 76 2.52 -0.67 10.54
N THR A 77 3.19 0.45 10.29
CA THR A 77 4.38 0.84 11.05
C THR A 77 4.07 1.10 12.53
N PHE A 78 2.99 1.83 12.83
CA PHE A 78 2.67 2.21 14.21
C PHE A 78 2.06 1.05 15.03
N PHE A 79 1.19 0.24 14.41
CA PHE A 79 0.44 -0.80 15.10
C PHE A 79 1.06 -2.19 15.02
N ILE A 80 1.85 -2.50 13.98
CA ILE A 80 2.28 -3.87 13.70
C ILE A 80 3.78 -4.04 13.85
N ILE A 81 4.58 -3.14 13.28
CA ILE A 81 6.05 -3.19 13.39
C ILE A 81 6.45 -3.16 14.88
N ASP A 82 7.43 -4.01 15.23
CA ASP A 82 7.98 -4.26 16.58
C ASP A 82 7.00 -4.84 17.63
N LYS A 83 5.71 -4.93 17.32
CA LYS A 83 4.67 -5.41 18.25
C LYS A 83 4.22 -6.84 17.96
N TYR A 84 4.17 -7.21 16.69
CA TYR A 84 3.71 -8.52 16.26
C TYR A 84 4.67 -9.13 15.25
N GLU A 85 4.79 -10.45 15.28
CA GLU A 85 5.64 -11.19 14.34
C GLU A 85 4.92 -12.39 13.71
N GLY A 86 5.47 -12.87 12.59
CA GLY A 86 5.03 -14.10 11.95
C GLY A 86 3.55 -14.08 11.56
N LYS A 87 2.81 -15.13 11.93
CA LYS A 87 1.42 -15.33 11.52
C LYS A 87 0.46 -14.29 12.09
N GLU A 88 0.68 -13.84 13.32
CA GLU A 88 -0.18 -12.85 13.97
C GLU A 88 -0.11 -11.51 13.24
N ALA A 89 1.11 -11.05 12.91
CA ALA A 89 1.32 -9.84 12.13
C ALA A 89 0.64 -9.92 10.75
N ILE A 90 0.67 -11.09 10.09
CA ILE A 90 -0.03 -11.30 8.81
C ILE A 90 -1.54 -11.15 8.97
N ILE A 91 -2.13 -11.76 9.99
CA ILE A 91 -3.57 -11.69 10.24
C ILE A 91 -3.98 -10.25 10.57
N PHE A 92 -3.27 -9.58 11.49
CA PHE A 92 -3.55 -8.18 11.83
C PHE A 92 -3.41 -7.26 10.62
N THR A 93 -2.38 -7.46 9.80
CA THR A 93 -2.22 -6.72 8.55
C THR A 93 -3.38 -6.94 7.61
N THR A 94 -3.86 -8.18 7.49
CA THR A 94 -5.00 -8.53 6.63
C THR A 94 -6.29 -7.84 7.08
N ILE A 95 -6.58 -7.88 8.39
CA ILE A 95 -7.74 -7.23 8.99
C ILE A 95 -7.66 -5.71 8.80
N LEU A 96 -6.50 -5.12 9.11
CA LEU A 96 -6.26 -3.68 8.95
C LEU A 96 -6.46 -3.25 7.49
N ASN A 97 -5.91 -4.02 6.55
CA ASN A 97 -6.06 -3.79 5.11
C ASN A 97 -7.53 -3.84 4.70
N PHE A 98 -8.29 -4.82 5.19
CA PHE A 98 -9.72 -4.94 4.91
C PHE A 98 -10.53 -3.76 5.44
N ILE A 99 -10.26 -3.33 6.67
CA ILE A 99 -10.97 -2.19 7.27
C ILE A 99 -10.67 -0.91 6.49
N VAL A 100 -9.38 -0.61 6.26
CA VAL A 100 -8.96 0.65 5.63
C VAL A 100 -9.38 0.67 4.16
N PHE A 101 -8.93 -0.29 3.35
CA PHE A 101 -9.26 -0.29 1.92
C PHE A 101 -10.71 -0.64 1.64
N GLY A 102 -11.37 -1.42 2.50
CA GLY A 102 -12.82 -1.63 2.41
C GLY A 102 -13.60 -0.34 2.64
N SER A 103 -13.15 0.51 3.56
CA SER A 103 -13.72 1.83 3.79
C SER A 103 -13.42 2.78 2.62
N CYS A 104 -12.19 2.76 2.08
CA CYS A 104 -11.84 3.53 0.88
C CYS A 104 -12.70 3.12 -0.32
N ASN A 105 -12.94 1.81 -0.52
CA ASN A 105 -13.78 1.31 -1.60
C ASN A 105 -15.23 1.80 -1.47
N LEU A 106 -15.77 1.79 -0.25
CA LEU A 106 -17.11 2.33 0.03
C LEU A 106 -17.18 3.84 -0.22
N LEU A 107 -16.15 4.58 0.15
CA LEU A 107 -16.03 6.00 -0.13
C LEU A 107 -16.00 6.27 -1.64
N CYS A 108 -15.20 5.51 -2.40
CA CYS A 108 -15.14 5.62 -3.85
C CYS A 108 -16.50 5.29 -4.49
N MET A 109 -17.20 4.26 -4.02
CA MET A 109 -18.54 3.94 -4.48
C MET A 109 -19.50 5.12 -4.25
N LYS A 110 -19.51 5.71 -3.05
CA LYS A 110 -20.38 6.87 -2.73
C LYS A 110 -20.04 8.12 -3.55
N LEU A 111 -18.75 8.40 -3.75
CA LEU A 111 -18.30 9.49 -4.61
C LEU A 111 -18.73 9.26 -6.06
N ASP A 112 -18.67 8.01 -6.52
CA ASP A 112 -19.07 7.66 -7.87
C ASP A 112 -20.56 7.87 -8.13
N HIS A 113 -21.42 7.67 -7.14
CA HIS A 113 -22.84 8.03 -7.25
C HIS A 113 -23.09 9.52 -7.50
N ILE A 114 -22.12 10.39 -7.19
CA ILE A 114 -22.21 11.84 -7.40
C ILE A 114 -21.56 12.23 -8.74
N PHE A 115 -20.41 11.65 -9.07
CA PHE A 115 -19.59 12.06 -10.21
C PHE A 115 -19.75 11.20 -11.46
N ASP A 116 -20.26 9.97 -11.33
CA ASP A 116 -20.47 8.98 -12.41
C ASP A 116 -19.22 8.74 -13.27
N TYR A 117 -18.11 8.43 -12.59
CA TYR A 117 -16.78 8.24 -13.16
C TYR A 117 -16.41 6.76 -13.36
N TRP A 118 -16.88 5.86 -12.49
CA TRP A 118 -16.43 4.47 -12.38
C TRP A 118 -17.56 3.45 -12.55
N GLY A 119 -18.77 3.89 -12.89
CA GLY A 119 -19.89 3.02 -13.26
C GLY A 119 -20.58 2.31 -12.09
N SER A 120 -20.47 2.81 -10.85
CA SER A 120 -21.07 2.21 -9.65
C SER A 120 -22.59 2.13 -9.71
N ILE A 121 -23.23 3.10 -10.38
CA ILE A 121 -24.68 3.15 -10.54
C ILE A 121 -25.16 1.99 -11.44
N GLN A 122 -24.43 1.74 -12.53
CA GLN A 122 -24.80 0.75 -13.54
C GLN A 122 -24.31 -0.66 -13.16
N HIS A 123 -23.17 -0.75 -12.47
CA HIS A 123 -22.49 -2.00 -12.16
C HIS A 123 -21.99 -2.04 -10.69
N PRO A 124 -22.90 -2.00 -9.69
CA PRO A 124 -22.52 -1.97 -8.28
C PRO A 124 -21.75 -3.22 -7.83
N TRP A 125 -21.94 -4.36 -8.51
CA TRP A 125 -21.20 -5.59 -8.24
C TRP A 125 -19.69 -5.44 -8.46
N TYR A 126 -19.26 -4.56 -9.37
CA TYR A 126 -17.85 -4.29 -9.65
C TYR A 126 -17.11 -3.68 -8.44
N PHE A 127 -17.81 -2.92 -7.60
CA PHE A 127 -17.26 -2.43 -6.34
C PHE A 127 -17.26 -3.49 -5.26
N ASN A 128 -18.26 -4.39 -5.25
CA ASN A 128 -18.37 -5.43 -4.24
C ASN A 128 -17.36 -6.58 -4.42
N ILE A 129 -17.04 -6.95 -5.67
CA ILE A 129 -16.03 -7.99 -5.94
C ILE A 129 -14.62 -7.60 -5.46
N ARG A 130 -14.38 -6.32 -5.22
CA ARG A 130 -13.12 -5.82 -4.67
C ARG A 130 -12.90 -6.24 -3.22
N TYR A 131 -13.94 -6.50 -2.43
CA TYR A 131 -13.77 -6.89 -1.01
C TYR A 131 -13.00 -8.22 -0.84
N PRO A 132 -13.34 -9.31 -1.55
CA PRO A 132 -12.50 -10.51 -1.58
C PRO A 132 -11.05 -10.23 -2.02
N LEU A 133 -10.86 -9.39 -3.04
CA LEU A 133 -9.52 -9.04 -3.53
C LEU A 133 -8.72 -8.25 -2.49
N ILE A 134 -9.36 -7.36 -1.73
CA ILE A 134 -8.76 -6.60 -0.64
C ILE A 134 -8.28 -7.55 0.48
N LEU A 135 -9.06 -8.59 0.82
CA LEU A 135 -8.63 -9.60 1.79
C LEU A 135 -7.39 -10.35 1.31
N VAL A 136 -7.41 -10.84 0.06
CA VAL A 136 -6.28 -11.55 -0.54
C VAL A 136 -5.05 -10.65 -0.59
N ALA A 137 -5.19 -9.41 -1.04
CA ALA A 137 -4.10 -8.45 -1.07
C ALA A 137 -3.54 -8.19 0.34
N GLY A 138 -4.40 -8.05 1.35
CA GLY A 138 -3.99 -7.88 2.74
C GLY A 138 -3.14 -9.04 3.26
N TYR A 139 -3.56 -10.27 2.95
CA TYR A 139 -2.80 -11.47 3.29
C TYR A 139 -1.45 -11.52 2.57
N LEU A 140 -1.41 -11.18 1.27
CA LEU A 140 -0.18 -11.16 0.49
C LEU A 140 0.80 -10.08 0.98
N HIS A 141 0.31 -8.88 1.31
CA HIS A 141 1.11 -7.80 1.89
C HIS A 141 1.66 -8.20 3.25
N GLY A 142 0.81 -8.75 4.13
CA GLY A 142 1.25 -9.27 5.42
C GLY A 142 2.32 -10.34 5.25
N LYS A 143 2.14 -11.29 4.33
CA LYS A 143 3.13 -12.33 4.05
C LYS A 143 4.45 -11.76 3.54
N LEU A 144 4.41 -10.78 2.65
CA LEU A 144 5.62 -10.12 2.14
C LEU A 144 6.39 -9.39 3.25
N LEU A 145 5.68 -8.69 4.14
CA LEU A 145 6.29 -7.88 5.20
C LEU A 145 6.78 -8.71 6.39
N PHE A 146 6.01 -9.73 6.81
CA PHE A 146 6.23 -10.37 8.12
C PHE A 146 6.66 -11.85 8.06
N SER A 147 6.52 -12.53 6.91
CA SER A 147 7.00 -13.91 6.77
C SER A 147 8.52 -13.96 6.57
N GLU A 148 9.14 -15.06 6.97
CA GLU A 148 10.59 -15.25 6.81
C GLU A 148 11.03 -15.18 5.35
N GLY A 149 10.25 -15.77 4.44
CA GLY A 149 10.50 -15.70 2.99
C GLY A 149 10.36 -14.27 2.45
N GLY A 150 9.35 -13.53 2.90
CA GLY A 150 9.15 -12.13 2.52
C GLY A 150 10.28 -11.22 2.98
N ARG A 151 10.71 -11.34 4.25
CA ARG A 151 11.86 -10.59 4.79
C ARG A 151 13.16 -10.92 4.05
N LYS A 152 13.36 -12.19 3.63
CA LYS A 152 14.51 -12.58 2.78
C LYS A 152 14.48 -11.90 1.42
N GLU A 153 13.32 -11.76 0.77
CA GLU A 153 13.23 -11.02 -0.50
C GLU A 153 13.46 -9.52 -0.31
N LEU A 154 12.87 -8.91 0.73
CA LEU A 154 13.05 -7.49 1.03
C LEU A 154 14.50 -7.14 1.39
N SER A 155 15.20 -8.00 2.14
CA SER A 155 16.63 -7.81 2.45
C SER A 155 17.54 -7.95 1.21
N LYS A 156 17.14 -8.70 0.17
CA LYS A 156 17.88 -8.69 -1.11
C LYS A 156 17.75 -7.33 -1.80
N ILE A 157 16.57 -6.70 -1.71
CA ILE A 157 16.33 -5.36 -2.26
C ILE A 157 17.12 -4.32 -1.46
N GLU A 158 17.09 -4.41 -0.13
CA GLU A 158 17.90 -3.59 0.77
C GLU A 158 19.38 -3.60 0.39
N ARG A 159 19.99 -4.79 0.28
CA ARG A 159 21.41 -4.94 -0.12
C ARG A 159 21.70 -4.39 -1.51
N ARG A 160 20.74 -4.46 -2.44
CA ARG A 160 20.89 -3.85 -3.77
C ARG A 160 20.87 -2.32 -3.68
N LEU A 161 19.97 -1.76 -2.89
CA LEU A 161 19.89 -0.31 -2.68
C LEU A 161 21.14 0.23 -1.98
N GLU A 162 21.68 -0.49 -0.99
CA GLU A 162 22.98 -0.19 -0.37
C GLU A 162 24.10 -0.17 -1.41
N LYS A 163 24.16 -1.18 -2.30
CA LYS A 163 25.18 -1.25 -3.36
C LYS A 163 25.13 -0.04 -4.31
N TYR A 164 23.95 0.55 -4.54
CA TYR A 164 23.78 1.73 -5.39
C TYR A 164 23.88 3.06 -4.62
N GLY A 165 24.16 3.04 -3.31
CA GLY A 165 24.33 4.24 -2.49
C GLY A 165 23.01 4.96 -2.15
N PHE A 166 21.86 4.30 -2.28
CA PHE A 166 20.57 4.85 -1.87
C PHE A 166 20.29 4.64 -0.38
N LEU A 167 20.91 3.61 0.20
CA LEU A 167 20.96 3.35 1.63
C LEU A 167 22.42 3.49 2.04
#